data_AF-A0A2J6HDU9-F1
#
_entry.id   AF-A0A2J6HDU9-F1
#
_cell.length_a   1.000
_cell.length_b   1.000
_cell.length_c   1.000
_cell.angle_alpha   90.00
_cell.angle_beta   90.00
_cell.angle_gamma   90.00
#
_symmetry.space_group_name_H-M   'P 1'
#
loop_
_entity.id
_entity.type
_entity.pdbx_description
1 polymer ?
#
loop_
_entity_poly.entity_id
_entity_poly.type
_entity_poly.pdbx_seq_one_letter_code
_entity_poly.pdbx_strand_id
1 'polypeptide(L)'
;MKTPFTYKFTKEVSGIDKDKLMEDFKQNFIETDFYYKIIKKENSLVFKNRFEGDYTFSLTYPWNMWYLITKFELNIRETMQTNKFSIELSISIFISVLLSVLFITIASVGYALFFNHSPVYFTLVLVLFFATRFLLWYYRHKRFFLRTIEIGNFRNHQTMASYDWDKILKQKSDSELIDIIKGKTSLPDLVIELAKKEKEKRENTSA
;
A
#
# COMPACT_ATOMS: atom_id res chain seq x y z
N MET A 1 1.98 -4.76 25.59
CA MET A 1 0.50 -4.56 25.67
C MET A 1 -0.09 -4.69 24.27
N LYS A 2 -1.23 -5.39 24.12
CA LYS A 2 -1.99 -5.39 22.85
C LYS A 2 -2.60 -3.99 22.68
N THR A 3 -2.39 -3.36 21.53
CA THR A 3 -3.00 -2.05 21.22
C THR A 3 -4.51 -2.24 21.02
N PRO A 4 -5.37 -1.50 21.75
CA PRO A 4 -6.81 -1.78 21.79
C PRO A 4 -7.52 -1.49 20.46
N PHE A 5 -6.95 -0.64 19.60
CA PHE A 5 -7.53 -0.31 18.30
C PHE A 5 -6.61 -0.76 17.16
N THR A 6 -6.95 -1.89 16.56
CA THR A 6 -6.19 -2.49 15.46
C THR A 6 -7.16 -2.96 14.37
N TYR A 7 -6.92 -2.57 13.12
CA TYR A 7 -7.55 -3.24 11.99
C TYR A 7 -6.82 -4.54 11.69
N LYS A 8 -7.58 -5.62 11.58
CA LYS A 8 -7.05 -6.94 11.28
C LYS A 8 -7.69 -7.48 10.01
N PHE A 9 -6.86 -7.86 9.05
CA PHE A 9 -7.28 -8.50 7.81
C PHE A 9 -6.58 -9.84 7.69
N THR A 10 -7.31 -10.87 7.28
CA THR A 10 -6.76 -12.22 7.12
C THR A 10 -7.26 -12.82 5.82
N LYS A 11 -6.39 -13.47 5.07
CA LYS A 11 -6.74 -14.21 3.85
C LYS A 11 -5.86 -15.44 3.73
N GLU A 12 -6.48 -16.57 3.42
CA GLU A 12 -5.77 -17.80 3.10
C GLU A 12 -5.50 -17.87 1.60
N VAL A 13 -4.30 -18.32 1.24
CA VAL A 13 -3.85 -18.45 -0.15
C VAL A 13 -3.11 -19.76 -0.36
N SER A 14 -3.18 -20.30 -1.57
CA SER A 14 -2.48 -21.52 -1.98
C SER A 14 -1.63 -21.25 -3.22
N GLY A 15 -0.45 -21.87 -3.29
CA GLY A 15 0.38 -21.84 -4.50
C GLY A 15 1.02 -20.48 -4.83
N ILE A 16 1.08 -19.56 -3.87
CA ILE A 16 1.78 -18.28 -4.01
C ILE A 16 3.18 -18.41 -3.41
N ASP A 17 4.18 -17.92 -4.15
CA ASP A 17 5.55 -17.77 -3.64
C ASP A 17 5.57 -16.71 -2.52
N LYS A 18 5.94 -17.17 -1.31
CA LYS A 18 5.99 -16.35 -0.10
C LYS A 18 6.95 -15.16 -0.23
N ASP A 19 8.15 -15.37 -0.78
CA ASP A 19 9.14 -14.30 -0.89
C ASP A 19 8.71 -13.27 -1.92
N LYS A 20 8.13 -13.72 -3.04
CA LYS A 20 7.53 -12.81 -4.04
C LYS A 20 6.42 -11.97 -3.43
N LEU A 21 5.50 -12.59 -2.69
CA LEU A 21 4.40 -11.88 -2.03
C LEU A 21 4.91 -10.84 -1.01
N MET A 22 5.93 -11.20 -0.22
CA MET A 22 6.59 -10.29 0.70
C MET A 22 7.18 -9.08 -0.03
N GLU A 23 7.82 -9.30 -1.17
CA GLU A 23 8.36 -8.22 -2.01
C GLU A 23 7.25 -7.36 -2.63
N ASP A 24 6.15 -7.96 -3.11
CA ASP A 24 4.99 -7.23 -3.64
C ASP A 24 4.38 -6.29 -2.58
N PHE A 25 4.19 -6.77 -1.35
CA PHE A 25 3.77 -5.91 -0.24
C PHE A 25 4.77 -4.78 0.00
N LYS A 26 6.06 -5.09 0.07
CA LYS A 26 7.11 -4.09 0.28
C LYS A 26 7.11 -2.99 -0.79
N GLN A 27 7.04 -3.36 -2.06
CA GLN A 27 6.98 -2.39 -3.17
C GLN A 27 5.70 -1.55 -3.12
N ASN A 28 4.54 -2.18 -2.94
CA ASN A 28 3.28 -1.45 -2.84
C ASN A 28 3.26 -0.47 -1.64
N PHE A 29 3.93 -0.81 -0.53
CA PHE A 29 4.10 0.11 0.60
C PHE A 29 4.99 1.31 0.26
N ILE A 30 6.11 1.08 -0.42
CA ILE A 30 7.01 2.15 -0.87
C ILE A 30 6.26 3.12 -1.78
N GLU A 31 5.50 2.61 -2.76
CA GLU A 31 4.73 3.41 -3.73
C GLU A 31 3.59 4.22 -3.10
N THR A 32 3.22 3.93 -1.85
CA THR A 32 2.21 4.71 -1.12
C THR A 32 2.82 5.70 -0.12
N ASP A 33 4.13 5.94 -0.23
CA ASP A 33 4.92 6.81 0.65
C ASP A 33 4.84 6.43 2.13
N PHE A 34 4.60 5.16 2.43
CA PHE A 34 4.46 4.66 3.81
C PHE A 34 5.81 4.57 4.55
N TYR A 35 6.95 4.74 3.87
CA TYR A 35 8.18 4.04 4.26
C TYR A 35 9.24 4.85 5.03
N TYR A 36 9.74 4.25 6.13
CA TYR A 36 11.01 4.58 6.79
C TYR A 36 11.84 3.35 7.19
N LYS A 37 11.22 2.24 7.65
CA LYS A 37 11.97 1.02 8.01
C LYS A 37 11.14 -0.27 7.88
N ILE A 38 11.66 -1.25 7.13
CA ILE A 38 11.14 -2.61 7.01
C ILE A 38 12.04 -3.49 7.87
N ILE A 39 11.42 -4.23 8.79
CA ILE A 39 12.11 -5.26 9.56
C ILE A 39 11.60 -6.60 9.04
N LYS A 40 12.42 -7.28 8.24
CA LYS A 40 12.15 -8.66 7.81
C LYS A 40 12.47 -9.60 8.96
N LYS A 41 11.49 -10.43 9.32
CA LYS A 41 11.62 -11.62 10.16
C LYS A 41 11.26 -12.84 9.31
N GLU A 42 11.61 -14.02 9.78
CA GLU A 42 11.44 -15.29 9.08
C GLU A 42 10.04 -15.50 8.47
N ASN A 43 8.99 -15.09 9.20
CA ASN A 43 7.58 -15.26 8.80
C ASN A 43 6.78 -13.95 8.87
N SER A 44 7.46 -12.80 8.95
CA SER A 44 6.77 -11.51 9.05
C SER A 44 7.55 -10.34 8.49
N LEU A 45 6.81 -9.37 7.98
CA LEU A 45 7.31 -8.04 7.68
C LEU A 45 6.68 -7.08 8.68
N VAL A 46 7.51 -6.49 9.53
CA VAL A 46 7.08 -5.37 10.37
C VAL A 46 7.47 -4.09 9.64
N PHE A 47 6.46 -3.31 9.27
CA PHE A 47 6.65 -2.02 8.66
C PHE A 47 6.46 -0.96 9.74
N LYS A 48 7.51 -0.18 9.98
CA LYS A 48 7.45 1.00 10.83
C LYS A 48 7.29 2.22 9.93
N ASN A 49 6.24 2.99 10.20
CA ASN A 49 5.90 4.16 9.41
C ASN A 49 6.95 5.27 9.61
N ARG A 50 7.22 6.05 8.56
CA ARG A 50 8.06 7.26 8.57
C ARG A 50 7.64 8.33 9.56
N PHE A 51 6.37 8.34 9.94
CA PHE A 51 5.84 9.28 10.93
C PHE A 51 6.33 9.06 12.37
N GLU A 52 7.04 7.95 12.69
CA GLU A 52 7.73 7.81 13.98
C GLU A 52 9.01 8.67 14.08
N GLY A 53 9.61 9.06 12.93
CA GLY A 53 10.90 9.77 12.90
C GLY A 53 10.88 11.17 12.30
N ASP A 54 9.90 11.47 11.43
CA ASP A 54 9.80 12.77 10.76
C ASP A 54 8.37 13.31 10.81
N TYR A 55 8.09 14.09 11.86
CA TYR A 55 6.80 14.74 12.08
C TYR A 55 6.44 15.74 10.97
N THR A 56 7.42 16.31 10.26
CA THR A 56 7.15 17.30 9.21
C THR A 56 6.45 16.67 8.01
N PHE A 57 6.84 15.45 7.62
CA PHE A 57 6.19 14.72 6.54
C PHE A 57 4.70 14.46 6.81
N SER A 58 4.33 14.23 8.08
CA SER A 58 2.92 14.03 8.50
C SER A 58 2.06 15.28 8.30
N LEU A 59 2.65 16.46 8.48
CA LEU A 59 1.97 17.74 8.31
C LEU A 59 1.86 18.14 6.83
N THR A 60 2.83 17.71 6.01
CA THR A 60 2.87 18.04 4.57
C THR A 60 1.87 17.22 3.75
N TYR A 61 1.54 16.00 4.15
CA TYR A 61 0.67 15.09 3.39
C TYR A 61 -0.50 14.52 4.22
N PRO A 62 -1.40 15.37 4.77
CA PRO A 62 -2.53 14.92 5.59
C PRO A 62 -3.55 14.07 4.81
N TRP A 63 -3.49 14.10 3.46
CA TRP A 63 -4.29 13.26 2.58
C TRP A 63 -3.71 11.85 2.36
N ASN A 64 -2.49 11.57 2.83
CA ASN A 64 -1.91 10.24 2.74
C ASN A 64 -2.75 9.26 3.57
N MET A 65 -3.10 8.12 2.98
CA MET A 65 -3.96 7.12 3.64
C MET A 65 -3.36 6.54 4.92
N TRP A 66 -2.05 6.69 5.11
CA TRP A 66 -1.31 6.20 6.26
C TRP A 66 -1.08 7.23 7.36
N TYR A 67 -1.61 8.43 7.21
CA TYR A 67 -1.48 9.49 8.20
C TYR A 67 -1.97 9.00 9.58
N LEU A 68 -1.15 9.19 10.62
CA LEU A 68 -1.41 8.76 12.02
C LEU A 68 -1.52 7.24 12.26
N ILE A 69 -1.07 6.42 11.30
CA ILE A 69 -0.86 4.98 11.50
C ILE A 69 0.59 4.73 11.90
N THR A 70 0.82 4.24 13.11
CA THR A 70 2.18 4.09 13.65
C THR A 70 2.85 2.77 13.32
N LYS A 71 2.09 1.69 13.37
CA LYS A 71 2.62 0.33 13.23
C LYS A 71 1.77 -0.48 12.28
N PHE A 72 2.48 -1.19 11.42
CA PHE A 72 1.92 -2.15 10.50
C PHE A 72 2.70 -3.47 10.57
N GLU A 73 1.97 -4.57 10.59
CA GLU A 73 2.55 -5.91 10.72
C GLU A 73 1.87 -6.86 9.76
N LEU A 74 2.65 -7.39 8.82
CA LEU A 74 2.27 -8.46 7.92
C LEU A 74 2.89 -9.76 8.47
N ASN A 75 2.04 -10.73 8.79
CA ASN A 75 2.44 -12.06 9.24
C ASN A 75 2.01 -13.07 8.18
N ILE A 76 2.92 -13.92 7.72
CA ILE A 76 2.61 -15.02 6.80
C ILE A 76 2.88 -16.31 7.56
N ARG A 77 1.83 -17.08 7.84
CA ARG A 77 1.91 -18.33 8.59
C ARG A 77 1.54 -19.49 7.70
N GLU A 78 2.32 -20.55 7.74
CA GLU A 78 1.92 -21.84 7.16
C GLU A 78 0.70 -22.37 7.92
N THR A 79 -0.26 -22.92 7.19
CA THR A 79 -1.42 -23.60 7.77
C THR A 79 -1.15 -25.09 7.88
N MET A 80 -1.96 -25.81 8.66
CA MET A 80 -1.86 -27.28 8.79
C MET A 80 -2.04 -28.04 7.45
N GLN A 81 -2.56 -27.37 6.42
CA GLN A 81 -2.70 -27.91 5.07
C GLN A 81 -1.45 -27.58 4.25
N THR A 82 -0.84 -28.60 3.67
CA THR A 82 0.33 -28.46 2.80
C THR A 82 0.05 -27.45 1.67
N ASN A 83 1.01 -26.54 1.43
CA ASN A 83 0.95 -25.49 0.41
C ASN A 83 -0.11 -24.39 0.59
N LYS A 84 -0.65 -24.21 1.80
CA LYS A 84 -1.52 -23.08 2.14
C LYS A 84 -0.91 -22.17 3.20
N PHE A 85 -0.97 -20.86 2.94
CA PHE A 85 -0.51 -19.81 3.83
C PHE A 85 -1.69 -18.96 4.30
N SER A 86 -1.70 -18.60 5.58
CA SER A 86 -2.55 -17.57 6.15
C SER A 86 -1.77 -16.26 6.21
N ILE A 87 -2.24 -15.27 5.47
CA ILE A 87 -1.66 -13.94 5.46
C ILE A 87 -2.50 -13.07 6.39
N GLU A 88 -1.86 -12.50 7.40
CA GLU A 88 -2.48 -11.63 8.39
C GLU A 88 -1.86 -10.24 8.33
N LEU A 89 -2.72 -9.24 8.18
CA LEU A 89 -2.39 -7.82 8.20
C LEU A 89 -2.94 -7.17 9.45
N SER A 90 -2.07 -6.56 10.24
CA SER A 90 -2.45 -5.81 11.44
C SER A 90 -2.00 -4.35 11.34
N ILE A 91 -2.95 -3.43 11.50
CA ILE A 91 -2.74 -1.98 11.41
C ILE A 91 -3.18 -1.31 12.70
N SER A 92 -2.25 -0.70 13.43
CA SER A 92 -2.57 0.06 14.64
C SER A 92 -3.14 1.43 14.29
N ILE A 93 -4.37 1.72 14.75
CA ILE A 93 -5.04 3.01 14.56
C ILE A 93 -5.21 3.76 15.89
N PHE A 94 -4.58 3.29 16.97
CA PHE A 94 -4.73 3.82 18.32
C PHE A 94 -4.53 5.34 18.40
N ILE A 95 -3.43 5.85 17.81
CA ILE A 95 -3.12 7.29 17.82
C ILE A 95 -4.16 8.08 17.04
N SER A 96 -4.59 7.58 15.87
CA SER A 96 -5.63 8.21 15.07
C SER A 96 -6.94 8.36 15.85
N VAL A 97 -7.36 7.31 16.56
CA VAL A 97 -8.56 7.32 17.40
C VAL A 97 -8.41 8.30 18.55
N LEU A 98 -7.28 8.25 19.27
CA LEU A 98 -7.00 9.13 20.40
C LEU A 98 -7.03 10.62 20.01
N LEU A 99 -6.36 10.99 18.91
CA LEU A 99 -6.36 12.38 18.43
C LEU A 99 -7.72 12.83 17.93
N SER A 100 -8.52 11.91 17.34
CA SER A 100 -9.89 12.22 16.92
C SER A 100 -10.78 12.52 18.14
N VAL A 101 -10.69 11.71 19.21
CA VAL A 101 -11.42 11.95 20.46
C VAL A 101 -11.00 13.25 21.13
N LEU A 102 -9.69 13.54 21.16
CA LEU A 102 -9.16 14.78 21.70
C LEU A 102 -9.67 16.00 20.91
N PHE A 103 -9.64 15.94 19.58
CA PHE A 103 -10.14 16.99 18.71
C PHE A 103 -11.64 17.23 18.90
N ILE A 104 -12.45 16.16 18.93
CA ILE A 104 -13.89 16.25 19.17
C ILE A 104 -14.14 16.95 20.52
N THR A 105 -13.45 16.53 21.58
CA THR A 105 -13.59 17.12 22.92
C THR A 105 -13.27 18.61 22.91
N ILE A 106 -12.12 19.01 22.36
CA ILE A 106 -11.68 20.41 22.31
C ILE A 106 -12.65 21.26 21.49
N ALA A 107 -13.05 20.77 20.31
CA ALA A 107 -13.98 21.47 19.43
C ALA A 107 -15.35 21.65 20.09
N SER A 108 -15.87 20.61 20.75
CA SER A 108 -17.16 20.67 21.45
C SER A 108 -17.14 21.62 22.66
N VAL A 109 -16.05 21.63 23.44
CA VAL A 109 -15.87 22.59 24.54
C VAL A 109 -15.77 24.01 24.00
N GLY A 110 -14.96 24.24 22.97
CA GLY A 110 -14.87 25.53 22.30
C GLY A 110 -16.23 26.01 21.80
N TYR A 111 -16.99 25.13 21.13
CA TYR A 111 -18.33 25.46 20.67
C TYR A 111 -19.26 25.87 21.83
N ALA A 112 -19.27 25.12 22.94
CA ALA A 112 -20.09 25.44 24.10
C ALA A 112 -19.71 26.77 24.78
N LEU A 113 -18.44 27.17 24.71
CA LEU A 113 -17.96 28.44 25.27
C LEU A 113 -18.31 29.66 24.41
N PHE A 114 -18.30 29.50 23.09
CA PHE A 114 -18.52 30.62 22.16
C PHE A 114 -19.97 30.75 21.67
N PHE A 115 -20.76 29.68 21.71
CA PHE A 115 -22.13 29.66 21.22
C PHE A 115 -23.11 29.32 22.35
N ASN A 116 -24.20 30.09 22.45
CA ASN A 116 -25.29 29.87 23.41
C ASN A 116 -26.21 28.68 23.03
N HIS A 117 -25.69 27.68 22.32
CA HIS A 117 -26.43 26.50 21.87
C HIS A 117 -25.83 25.24 22.48
N SER A 118 -26.68 24.23 22.68
CA SER A 118 -26.23 22.92 23.16
C SER A 118 -25.18 22.33 22.20
N PRO A 119 -24.00 21.89 22.69
CA PRO A 119 -22.94 21.32 21.86
C PRO A 119 -23.28 19.91 21.36
N VAL A 120 -24.42 19.33 21.77
CA VAL A 120 -24.77 17.93 21.48
C VAL A 120 -24.84 17.67 19.97
N TYR A 121 -25.59 18.48 19.21
CA TYR A 121 -25.73 18.31 17.76
C TYR A 121 -24.39 18.49 17.04
N PHE A 122 -23.61 19.49 17.45
CA PHE A 122 -22.28 19.74 16.90
C PHE A 122 -21.33 18.55 17.15
N THR A 123 -21.33 18.02 18.38
CA THR A 123 -20.55 16.83 18.75
C THR A 123 -20.97 15.62 17.93
N LEU A 124 -22.28 15.40 17.75
CA LEU A 124 -22.80 14.29 16.95
C LEU A 124 -22.32 14.36 15.50
N VAL A 125 -22.35 15.55 14.89
CA VAL A 125 -21.83 15.77 13.53
C VAL A 125 -20.35 15.43 13.43
N LEU A 126 -19.53 15.85 14.40
CA LEU A 126 -18.10 15.51 14.42
C LEU A 126 -17.87 14.01 14.59
N VAL A 127 -18.59 13.35 15.49
CA VAL A 127 -18.51 11.90 15.69
C VAL A 127 -18.84 11.15 14.40
N LEU A 128 -19.92 11.55 13.71
CA LEU A 128 -20.30 10.96 12.42
C LEU A 128 -19.22 11.17 11.36
N PHE A 129 -18.66 12.38 11.26
CA PHE A 129 -17.58 12.68 10.32
C PHE A 129 -16.36 11.77 10.53
N PHE A 130 -15.89 11.62 11.77
CA PHE A 130 -14.75 10.74 12.07
C PHE A 130 -15.11 9.26 11.87
N ALA A 131 -16.32 8.83 12.21
CA ALA A 131 -16.79 7.47 11.96
C ALA A 131 -16.78 7.12 10.47
N THR A 132 -17.34 7.99 9.62
CA THR A 132 -17.32 7.82 8.15
C THR A 132 -15.88 7.79 7.62
N ARG A 133 -15.00 8.67 8.12
CA ARG A 133 -13.59 8.66 7.76
C ARG A 133 -12.90 7.33 8.10
N PHE A 134 -13.09 6.81 9.32
CA PHE A 134 -12.53 5.52 9.73
C PHE A 134 -13.06 4.37 8.87
N LEU A 135 -14.35 4.39 8.52
CA LEU A 135 -14.95 3.41 7.63
C LEU A 135 -14.28 3.43 6.24
N LEU A 136 -14.12 4.61 5.64
CA LEU A 136 -13.44 4.78 4.35
C LEU A 136 -11.99 4.30 4.41
N TRP A 137 -11.27 4.62 5.48
CA TRP A 137 -9.92 4.14 5.71
C TRP A 137 -9.85 2.62 5.84
N TYR A 138 -10.76 2.01 6.60
CA TYR A 138 -10.86 0.55 6.71
C TYR A 138 -11.02 -0.09 5.32
N TYR A 139 -11.93 0.43 4.49
CA TYR A 139 -12.13 -0.07 3.12
C TYR A 139 -10.89 0.10 2.23
N ARG A 140 -10.20 1.24 2.30
CA ARG A 140 -8.96 1.48 1.54
C ARG A 140 -7.86 0.51 1.94
N HIS A 141 -7.66 0.27 3.23
CA HIS A 141 -6.66 -0.69 3.72
C HIS A 141 -7.03 -2.13 3.35
N LYS A 142 -8.30 -2.51 3.48
CA LYS A 142 -8.78 -3.82 3.05
C LYS A 142 -8.54 -4.03 1.56
N ARG A 143 -8.86 -3.02 0.74
CA ARG A 143 -8.64 -3.08 -0.71
C ARG A 143 -7.15 -3.18 -1.05
N PHE A 144 -6.30 -2.41 -0.38
CA PHE A 144 -4.85 -2.51 -0.54
C PHE A 144 -4.36 -3.94 -0.24
N PHE A 145 -4.78 -4.51 0.89
CA PHE A 145 -4.43 -5.87 1.30
C PHE A 145 -4.84 -6.92 0.26
N LEU A 146 -6.12 -6.91 -0.14
CA LEU A 146 -6.66 -7.89 -1.08
C LEU A 146 -6.03 -7.75 -2.46
N ARG A 147 -5.88 -6.52 -2.95
CA ARG A 147 -5.26 -6.28 -4.26
C ARG A 147 -3.81 -6.71 -4.31
N THR A 148 -3.03 -6.47 -3.25
CA THR A 148 -1.62 -6.92 -3.24
C THR A 148 -1.53 -8.43 -3.36
N ILE A 149 -2.45 -9.17 -2.72
CA ILE A 149 -2.49 -10.63 -2.83
C ILE A 149 -2.94 -11.09 -4.22
N GLU A 150 -3.92 -10.42 -4.82
CA GLU A 150 -4.53 -10.83 -6.10
C GLU A 150 -3.70 -10.42 -7.32
N ILE A 151 -3.08 -9.24 -7.28
CA ILE A 151 -2.42 -8.60 -8.42
C ILE A 151 -0.89 -8.59 -8.24
N GLY A 152 -0.40 -8.61 -7.01
CA GLY A 152 1.02 -8.38 -6.69
C GLY A 152 1.39 -6.89 -6.77
N ASN A 153 2.51 -6.58 -7.42
CA ASN A 153 3.00 -5.22 -7.60
C ASN A 153 2.07 -4.37 -8.50
N PHE A 154 1.48 -3.32 -7.92
CA PHE A 154 0.51 -2.45 -8.60
C PHE A 154 1.11 -1.66 -9.75
N ARG A 155 2.33 -1.16 -9.58
CA ARG A 155 3.03 -0.37 -10.60
C ARG A 155 3.35 -1.23 -11.81
N ASN A 156 3.82 -2.46 -11.60
CA ASN A 156 4.10 -3.39 -12.68
C ASN A 156 2.82 -3.76 -13.44
N HIS A 157 1.76 -4.10 -12.71
CA HIS A 157 0.46 -4.39 -13.32
C HIS A 157 -0.07 -3.20 -14.13
N GLN A 158 -0.04 -1.98 -13.57
CA GLN A 158 -0.51 -0.79 -14.26
C GLN A 158 0.34 -0.49 -15.49
N THR A 159 1.66 -0.61 -15.41
CA THR A 159 2.57 -0.44 -16.54
C THR A 159 2.22 -1.40 -17.67
N MET A 160 2.02 -2.68 -17.34
CA MET A 160 1.68 -3.71 -18.33
C MET A 160 0.30 -3.52 -18.94
N ALA A 161 -0.69 -3.11 -18.15
CA ALA A 161 -2.06 -2.95 -18.61
C ALA A 161 -2.31 -1.64 -19.38
N SER A 162 -1.47 -0.63 -19.21
CA SER A 162 -1.72 0.71 -19.79
C SER A 162 -1.34 0.82 -21.27
N TYR A 163 -0.52 -0.08 -21.79
CA TYR A 163 0.01 0.01 -23.14
C TYR A 163 0.03 -1.34 -23.86
N ASP A 164 -0.21 -1.32 -25.17
CA ASP A 164 0.02 -2.47 -26.04
C ASP A 164 1.52 -2.60 -26.33
N TRP A 165 2.27 -3.12 -25.37
CA TRP A 165 3.72 -3.24 -25.45
C TRP A 165 4.17 -4.12 -26.63
N ASP A 166 3.39 -5.14 -27.00
CA ASP A 166 3.71 -5.99 -28.14
C ASP A 166 3.69 -5.19 -29.45
N LYS A 167 2.62 -4.41 -29.69
CA LYS A 167 2.55 -3.53 -30.86
C LYS A 167 3.62 -2.46 -30.84
N ILE A 168 3.85 -1.82 -29.69
CA ILE A 168 4.84 -0.74 -29.55
C ILE A 168 6.24 -1.27 -29.87
N LEU A 169 6.65 -2.39 -29.28
CA LEU A 169 7.99 -2.95 -29.46
C LEU A 169 8.21 -3.47 -30.89
N LYS A 170 7.18 -4.04 -31.53
CA LYS A 170 7.24 -4.42 -32.96
C LYS A 170 7.50 -3.24 -33.90
N GLN A 171 7.06 -2.04 -33.52
CA GLN A 171 7.28 -0.82 -34.31
C GLN A 171 8.64 -0.18 -34.08
N LYS A 172 9.39 -0.63 -33.06
CA LYS A 172 10.74 -0.12 -32.76
C LYS A 172 11.79 -0.70 -33.69
N SER A 173 12.79 0.11 -34.03
CA SER A 173 13.97 -0.36 -34.76
C SER A 173 14.86 -1.22 -33.87
N ASP A 174 15.76 -2.01 -34.46
CA ASP A 174 16.67 -2.86 -33.68
C ASP A 174 17.62 -2.04 -32.80
N SER A 175 18.03 -0.84 -33.25
CA SER A 175 18.82 0.06 -32.43
C SER A 175 18.03 0.59 -31.22
N GLU A 176 16.76 0.96 -31.42
CA GLU A 176 15.87 1.37 -30.33
C GLU A 176 15.66 0.22 -29.33
N LEU A 177 15.44 -1.00 -29.80
CA LEU A 177 15.30 -2.18 -28.93
C LEU A 177 16.58 -2.41 -28.11
N ILE A 178 17.77 -2.27 -28.72
CA ILE A 178 19.05 -2.37 -27.99
C ILE A 178 19.18 -1.29 -26.92
N ASP A 179 18.78 -0.05 -27.22
CA ASP A 179 18.84 1.05 -26.25
C ASP A 179 17.87 0.83 -25.07
N ILE A 180 16.68 0.29 -25.34
CA ILE A 180 15.74 -0.13 -24.29
C ILE A 180 16.38 -1.23 -23.45
N ILE A 181 16.93 -2.28 -24.08
CA ILE A 181 17.53 -3.43 -23.39
C ILE A 181 18.69 -3.00 -22.47
N LYS A 182 19.47 -2.00 -22.90
CA LYS A 182 20.59 -1.45 -22.14
C LYS A 182 20.16 -0.46 -21.04
N GLY A 183 18.87 -0.19 -20.88
CA GLY A 183 18.36 0.77 -19.91
C GLY A 183 18.69 2.23 -20.25
N LYS A 184 18.95 2.54 -21.53
CA LYS A 184 19.26 3.91 -21.99
C LYS A 184 18.02 4.75 -22.28
N THR A 185 16.83 4.28 -21.89
CA THR A 185 15.55 4.95 -22.13
C THR A 185 14.85 5.23 -20.81
N SER A 186 13.83 6.08 -20.83
CA SER A 186 12.98 6.35 -19.66
C SER A 186 11.92 5.28 -19.39
N LEU A 187 11.97 4.15 -20.11
CA LEU A 187 10.99 3.08 -19.95
C LEU A 187 11.27 2.27 -18.67
N PRO A 188 10.23 1.75 -18.00
CA PRO A 188 10.41 0.91 -16.83
C PRO A 188 11.19 -0.37 -17.14
N ASP A 189 11.97 -0.85 -16.17
CA ASP A 189 12.78 -2.08 -16.29
C ASP A 189 11.96 -3.30 -16.76
N LEU A 190 10.68 -3.33 -16.41
CA LEU A 190 9.76 -4.39 -16.82
C LEU A 190 9.61 -4.50 -18.35
N VAL A 191 9.84 -3.42 -19.09
CA VAL A 191 9.80 -3.37 -20.56
C VAL A 191 11.08 -3.94 -21.18
N ILE A 192 12.20 -3.97 -20.44
CA ILE A 192 13.49 -4.50 -20.90
C ILE A 192 13.34 -5.96 -21.32
N GLU A 193 12.71 -6.79 -20.49
CA GLU A 193 12.51 -8.22 -20.78
C GLU A 193 11.59 -8.45 -21.99
N LEU A 194 10.61 -7.57 -22.21
CA LEU A 194 9.77 -7.63 -23.40
C LEU A 194 10.57 -7.25 -24.66
N ALA A 195 11.41 -6.22 -24.58
CA ALA A 195 12.28 -5.80 -25.67
C ALA A 195 13.32 -6.87 -26.04
N LYS A 196 13.89 -7.57 -25.04
CA LYS A 196 14.78 -8.72 -25.26
C LYS A 196 14.09 -9.83 -26.07
N LYS A 197 12.89 -10.23 -25.64
CA LYS A 197 12.11 -11.28 -26.33
C LYS A 197 11.78 -10.93 -27.77
N GLU A 198 11.36 -9.69 -28.03
CA GLU A 198 11.07 -9.24 -29.40
C GLU A 198 12.34 -9.21 -30.26
N LYS A 199 13.47 -8.77 -29.70
CA LYS A 199 14.76 -8.79 -30.41
C LYS A 199 15.20 -10.22 -30.77
N GLU A 200 15.19 -11.14 -29.80
CA GLU A 200 15.51 -12.56 -30.02
C GLU A 200 14.60 -13.19 -31.08
N LYS A 201 13.32 -12.83 -31.08
CA LYS A 201 12.36 -13.29 -32.09
C LYS A 201 12.73 -12.82 -33.51
N ARG A 202 13.18 -11.57 -33.68
CA ARG A 202 13.64 -11.06 -34.98
C ARG A 202 14.91 -11.74 -35.46
N GLU A 203 15.86 -11.97 -34.56
CA GLU A 203 17.10 -12.69 -34.85
C GLU A 203 16.83 -14.12 -35.32
N ASN A 204 15.88 -14.83 -34.67
CA ASN A 204 15.49 -16.19 -35.06
C ASN A 204 14.63 -16.26 -36.35
N THR A 205 14.04 -15.16 -36.80
CA THR A 205 13.24 -15.11 -38.04
C THR A 205 14.07 -14.67 -39.25
N SER A 206 15.23 -14.03 -38.99
CA SER A 206 16.15 -13.54 -40.01
C SER A 206 17.29 -14.53 -40.33
N ALA A 207 17.33 -15.66 -39.61
CA ALA A 207 18.21 -16.81 -39.82
C ALA A 207 17.48 -17.89 -40.63
#